data_AF-A0A5Q4ZDM6-F1
#
_entry.id   AF-A0A5Q4ZDM6-F1
#
_cell.length_a   1.000
_cell.length_b   1.000
_cell.length_c   1.000
_cell.angle_alpha   90.00
_cell.angle_beta   90.00
_cell.angle_gamma   90.00
#
_symmetry.space_group_name_H-M   'P 1'
#
loop_
_entity.id
_entity.type
_entity.pdbx_description
1 polymer ?
#
loop_
_entity_poly.entity_id
_entity_poly.type
_entity_poly.pdbx_seq_one_letter_code
_entity_poly.pdbx_strand_id
1 'polypeptide(L)'
;MNLRVEPAIFRLCNYAPLTDDPRHRPLQKMRLSDASGMMRVYAAEHLNSGAAAPLFMPARFMTDLKNLDLSQDVNACRVVKDETVSVEFAASEGELMSLEGPNRYVRGDALITGSTGDRWVVSRERFDAKYVLADAAVSHGEAGTYRNRPAVVLAKQMHEAFTLARSANGGDVLRGAAGDWVMQYAPGDYGVVQAARFAKVYRLAS
;
A
#
# COMPACT_ATOMS: atom_id res chain seq x y z
N MET A 1 34.50 -8.04 39.20
CA MET A 1 34.08 -6.63 39.26
C MET A 1 33.88 -6.15 37.82
N ASN A 2 32.67 -6.26 37.29
CA ASN A 2 32.10 -5.28 36.36
C ASN A 2 30.62 -5.55 36.21
N LEU A 3 29.88 -4.46 36.31
CA LEU A 3 28.46 -4.37 36.61
C LEU A 3 27.60 -4.59 35.37
N ARG A 4 26.45 -5.23 35.61
CA ARG A 4 25.26 -5.19 34.76
C ARG A 4 24.84 -3.74 34.52
N VAL A 5 24.44 -3.42 33.30
CA VAL A 5 23.34 -2.49 33.05
C VAL A 5 22.51 -3.03 31.89
N GLU A 6 21.38 -3.65 32.24
CA GLU A 6 20.20 -3.74 31.38
C GLU A 6 19.51 -2.37 31.35
N PRO A 7 18.70 -2.11 30.31
CA PRO A 7 17.47 -1.38 30.51
C PRO A 7 16.26 -2.22 30.10
N ALA A 8 15.42 -2.49 31.10
CA ALA A 8 14.06 -2.96 30.94
C ALA A 8 13.08 -1.79 31.17
N ILE A 9 11.81 -2.02 30.77
CA ILE A 9 10.54 -1.35 31.22
C ILE A 9 10.07 -0.17 30.31
N PHE A 10 8.84 -0.06 29.75
CA PHE A 10 7.43 -0.45 30.07
C PHE A 10 6.66 -0.71 28.72
N ARG A 11 5.92 -1.80 28.42
CA ARG A 11 4.52 -2.26 28.80
C ARG A 11 3.44 -1.17 28.69
N LEU A 12 2.27 -1.27 28.04
CA LEU A 12 1.23 -2.32 27.85
C LEU A 12 0.47 -2.06 26.51
N CYS A 13 -0.04 -3.06 25.78
CA CYS A 13 -1.42 -3.57 25.95
C CYS A 13 -1.58 -5.01 25.42
N ASN A 14 -2.44 -5.73 26.13
CA ASN A 14 -2.74 -7.16 26.08
C ASN A 14 -3.33 -7.67 24.75
N TYR A 15 -2.99 -8.90 24.37
CA TYR A 15 -3.96 -10.00 24.15
C TYR A 15 -3.22 -11.35 24.25
N ALA A 16 -3.78 -12.27 25.05
CA ALA A 16 -3.28 -13.62 25.29
C ALA A 16 -3.86 -14.64 24.27
N PRO A 17 -3.25 -15.83 24.11
CA PRO A 17 -3.52 -16.76 23.02
C PRO A 17 -4.62 -17.78 23.38
N LEU A 18 -5.39 -18.22 22.39
CA LEU A 18 -6.28 -19.39 22.52
C LEU A 18 -5.59 -20.65 21.98
N THR A 19 -5.69 -21.68 22.79
CA THR A 19 -5.07 -23.00 22.74
C THR A 19 -5.77 -23.98 21.81
N ASP A 20 -4.98 -24.95 21.34
CA ASP A 20 -5.32 -26.16 20.61
C ASP A 20 -6.06 -27.19 21.52
N ASP A 21 -7.15 -27.84 21.05
CA ASP A 21 -7.65 -29.14 21.60
C ASP A 21 -7.98 -30.10 20.43
N PRO A 22 -7.36 -31.31 20.42
CA PRO A 22 -7.46 -32.32 19.37
C PRO A 22 -8.54 -33.38 19.62
N ARG A 23 -9.72 -33.29 18.98
CA ARG A 23 -10.66 -34.43 18.90
C ARG A 23 -11.54 -34.37 17.64
N HIS A 24 -11.15 -35.05 16.55
CA HIS A 24 -11.93 -36.12 15.90
C HIS A 24 -11.24 -36.67 14.64
N ARG A 25 -11.23 -37.99 14.55
CA ARG A 25 -10.56 -38.85 13.55
C ARG A 25 -11.29 -38.92 12.20
N PRO A 26 -10.62 -39.47 11.16
CA PRO A 26 -11.03 -39.44 9.76
C PRO A 26 -11.96 -40.60 9.37
N LEU A 27 -12.71 -40.43 8.28
CA LEU A 27 -13.35 -41.53 7.55
C LEU A 27 -13.08 -41.41 6.03
N GLN A 28 -13.10 -42.58 5.41
CA GLN A 28 -12.45 -42.97 4.17
C GLN A 28 -13.09 -42.48 2.86
N LYS A 29 -12.22 -42.38 1.84
CA LYS A 29 -12.38 -42.68 0.41
C LYS A 29 -13.81 -42.93 -0.13
N MET A 30 -14.18 -42.18 -1.17
CA MET A 30 -14.81 -42.75 -2.37
C MET A 30 -14.37 -41.99 -3.63
N ARG A 31 -13.83 -42.73 -4.61
CA ARG A 31 -13.62 -42.31 -6.01
C ARG A 31 -14.93 -42.47 -6.78
N LEU A 32 -15.02 -41.75 -7.90
CA LEU A 32 -15.79 -41.95 -9.16
C LEU A 32 -16.38 -40.58 -9.55
N SER A 33 -15.74 -39.83 -10.47
CA SER A 33 -15.77 -39.93 -11.94
C SER A 33 -16.79 -38.95 -12.53
N ASP A 34 -16.30 -38.11 -13.43
CA ASP A 34 -16.96 -37.53 -14.62
C ASP A 34 -18.44 -37.11 -14.52
N ALA A 35 -18.71 -35.81 -14.72
CA ALA A 35 -19.49 -35.37 -15.88
C ALA A 35 -19.70 -33.84 -15.89
N SER A 36 -19.40 -33.28 -17.06
CA SER A 36 -19.85 -31.99 -17.58
C SER A 36 -21.37 -31.81 -17.53
N GLY A 37 -21.89 -30.58 -17.35
CA GLY A 37 -23.30 -30.32 -17.62
C GLY A 37 -23.88 -28.98 -17.14
N MET A 38 -23.81 -27.97 -18.02
CA MET A 38 -24.89 -27.03 -18.35
C MET A 38 -26.01 -26.68 -17.32
N MET A 39 -26.03 -25.40 -16.93
CA MET A 39 -27.15 -24.45 -17.02
C MET A 39 -28.59 -24.99 -17.20
N ARG A 40 -29.48 -24.77 -16.22
CA ARG A 40 -30.70 -23.91 -16.30
C ARG A 40 -31.60 -23.99 -15.04
N VAL A 41 -31.88 -22.80 -14.48
CA VAL A 41 -33.11 -22.29 -13.81
C VAL A 41 -34.22 -23.28 -13.41
N TYR A 42 -34.68 -23.18 -12.15
CA TYR A 42 -36.07 -22.84 -11.78
C TYR A 42 -36.13 -22.21 -10.38
N ALA A 43 -36.99 -21.20 -10.25
CA ALA A 43 -37.41 -20.58 -9.00
C ALA A 43 -38.58 -21.37 -8.36
N ALA A 44 -38.69 -21.36 -7.03
CA ALA A 44 -39.90 -21.01 -6.26
C ALA A 44 -39.83 -21.57 -4.82
N GLU A 45 -39.79 -20.63 -3.87
CA GLU A 45 -40.60 -20.56 -2.65
C GLU A 45 -40.73 -21.78 -1.73
N HIS A 46 -40.12 -21.68 -0.54
CA HIS A 46 -40.82 -22.00 0.70
C HIS A 46 -40.44 -21.00 1.79
N LEU A 47 -41.48 -20.32 2.29
CA LEU A 47 -41.48 -19.45 3.46
C LEU A 47 -41.02 -20.22 4.71
N ASN A 48 -40.07 -19.67 5.46
CA ASN A 48 -40.17 -19.74 6.91
C ASN A 48 -39.62 -18.49 7.60
N SER A 49 -40.47 -17.91 8.43
CA SER A 49 -40.24 -16.70 9.21
C SER A 49 -39.13 -16.87 10.22
N GLY A 50 -38.19 -15.94 10.18
CA GLY A 50 -37.18 -15.68 11.21
C GLY A 50 -36.56 -14.33 10.90
N ALA A 51 -37.34 -13.26 11.02
CA ALA A 51 -36.89 -11.89 10.77
C ALA A 51 -35.83 -11.48 11.80
N ALA A 52 -34.58 -11.86 11.56
CA ALA A 52 -33.46 -11.02 11.95
C ALA A 52 -33.57 -9.77 11.09
N ALA A 53 -33.91 -8.64 11.71
CA ALA A 53 -33.81 -7.34 11.05
C ALA A 53 -32.42 -7.28 10.39
N PRO A 54 -32.32 -6.98 9.08
CA PRO A 54 -31.01 -6.79 8.49
C PRO A 54 -30.36 -5.68 9.30
N LEU A 55 -29.22 -6.00 9.91
CA LEU A 55 -28.30 -4.97 10.37
C LEU A 55 -28.08 -4.08 9.16
N PHE A 56 -28.74 -2.94 9.15
CA PHE A 56 -28.51 -1.88 8.20
C PHE A 56 -27.10 -1.42 8.51
N MET A 57 -26.10 -2.08 7.89
CA MET A 57 -24.77 -1.52 7.84
C MET A 57 -24.96 -0.22 7.08
N PRO A 58 -24.84 0.94 7.73
CA PRO A 58 -24.96 2.19 7.01
C PRO A 58 -23.96 2.14 5.87
N ALA A 59 -24.37 2.61 4.69
CA ALA A 59 -23.43 2.85 3.60
C ALA A 59 -22.21 3.53 4.22
N ARG A 60 -21.04 2.89 4.13
CA ARG A 60 -19.78 3.42 4.65
C ARG A 60 -19.71 4.88 4.18
N PHE A 61 -19.86 5.82 5.11
CA PHE A 61 -19.71 7.23 4.79
C PHE A 61 -18.27 7.39 4.30
N MET A 62 -18.14 7.67 3.01
CA MET A 62 -16.85 7.93 2.38
C MET A 62 -16.63 9.44 2.46
N THR A 63 -15.63 9.85 3.22
CA THR A 63 -15.36 11.25 3.52
C THR A 63 -14.67 11.92 2.34
N ASP A 64 -15.32 12.92 1.74
CA ASP A 64 -14.73 13.71 0.66
C ASP A 64 -13.92 14.88 1.23
N LEU A 65 -12.59 14.80 1.12
CA LEU A 65 -11.67 15.81 1.63
C LEU A 65 -11.52 16.94 0.61
N LYS A 66 -11.84 18.17 1.03
CA LYS A 66 -11.68 19.39 0.23
C LYS A 66 -10.79 20.39 0.96
N ASN A 67 -10.02 21.17 0.19
CA ASN A 67 -9.15 22.23 0.70
C ASN A 67 -8.22 21.77 1.84
N LEU A 68 -7.72 20.53 1.73
CA LEU A 68 -6.85 19.93 2.74
C LEU A 68 -5.53 20.70 2.84
N ASP A 69 -5.12 21.09 4.04
CA ASP A 69 -3.77 21.59 4.30
C ASP A 69 -3.22 20.93 5.57
N LEU A 70 -2.40 19.91 5.38
CA LEU A 70 -1.73 19.18 6.45
C LEU A 70 -0.67 20.04 7.17
N SER A 71 -0.24 21.17 6.60
CA SER A 71 0.71 22.06 7.28
C SER A 71 0.12 22.71 8.53
N GLN A 72 -1.22 22.79 8.59
CA GLN A 72 -1.98 23.35 9.70
C GLN A 72 -2.68 22.27 10.55
N ASP A 73 -2.50 20.98 10.24
CA ASP A 73 -3.15 19.88 10.95
C ASP A 73 -2.24 19.33 12.05
N VAL A 74 -2.69 19.45 13.30
CA VAL A 74 -1.95 18.95 14.48
C VAL A 74 -1.75 17.43 14.48
N ASN A 75 -2.58 16.68 13.74
CA ASN A 75 -2.46 15.23 13.61
C ASN A 75 -1.61 14.82 12.41
N ALA A 76 -1.12 15.76 11.61
CA ALA A 76 -0.17 15.47 10.55
C ALA A 76 1.24 15.30 11.12
N CYS A 77 2.01 14.40 10.53
CA CYS A 77 3.41 14.19 10.84
C CYS A 77 4.28 14.50 9.62
N ARG A 78 5.53 14.88 9.89
CA ARG A 78 6.57 15.02 8.87
C ARG A 78 7.21 13.64 8.69
N VAL A 79 7.26 13.16 7.46
CA VAL A 79 7.88 11.88 7.12
C VAL A 79 8.82 12.01 5.95
N VAL A 80 9.80 11.11 5.88
CA VAL A 80 10.72 10.96 4.76
C VAL A 80 10.51 9.57 4.20
N LYS A 81 10.44 9.46 2.87
CA LYS A 81 10.48 8.16 2.22
C LYS A 81 11.90 7.59 2.36
N ASP A 82 12.03 6.36 2.79
CA ASP A 82 13.28 5.61 2.87
C ASP A 82 13.04 4.23 2.25
N GLU A 83 13.32 4.15 0.95
CA GLU A 83 13.18 2.94 0.16
C GLU A 83 14.43 2.69 -0.67
N THR A 84 14.84 1.43 -0.69
CA THR A 84 15.82 0.91 -1.63
C THR A 84 15.09 0.14 -2.74
N VAL A 85 15.45 0.41 -3.99
CA VAL A 85 14.85 -0.18 -5.18
C VAL A 85 15.91 -0.78 -6.09
N SER A 86 15.52 -1.81 -6.86
CA SER A 86 16.35 -2.33 -7.96
C SER A 86 15.99 -1.60 -9.24
N VAL A 87 16.98 -1.23 -10.03
CA VAL A 87 16.81 -0.43 -11.25
C VAL A 87 17.55 -1.07 -12.40
N GLU A 88 16.84 -1.20 -13.51
CA GLU A 88 17.40 -1.45 -14.82
C GLU A 88 17.10 -0.24 -15.72
N PHE A 89 17.96 0.04 -16.69
CA PHE A 89 17.69 1.08 -17.69
C PHE A 89 17.28 0.43 -19.01
N ALA A 90 16.17 0.92 -19.58
CA ALA A 90 15.63 0.37 -20.81
C ALA A 90 16.65 0.49 -21.97
N ALA A 91 16.99 -0.62 -22.61
CA ALA A 91 17.88 -0.63 -23.77
C ALA A 91 17.17 -0.20 -25.07
N SER A 92 15.84 -0.32 -25.10
CA SER A 92 14.96 -0.01 -26.24
C SER A 92 13.59 0.42 -25.72
N GLU A 93 12.71 0.87 -26.61
CA GLU A 93 11.33 1.19 -26.26
C GLU A 93 10.50 -0.07 -25.95
N GLY A 94 9.46 0.11 -25.14
CA GLY A 94 8.57 -0.98 -24.76
C GLY A 94 7.48 -0.55 -23.79
N GLU A 95 6.90 -1.54 -23.12
CA GLU A 95 5.81 -1.36 -22.18
C GLU A 95 5.98 -2.29 -20.97
N LEU A 96 5.71 -1.75 -19.78
CA LEU A 96 5.76 -2.47 -18.52
C LEU A 96 4.40 -2.39 -17.85
N MET A 97 3.89 -3.51 -17.34
CA MET A 97 2.67 -3.51 -16.53
C MET A 97 3.00 -3.08 -15.10
N SER A 98 2.52 -1.89 -14.71
CA SER A 98 2.48 -1.44 -13.32
C SER A 98 1.13 -1.77 -12.67
N LEU A 99 0.98 -1.42 -11.39
CA LEU A 99 -0.29 -1.60 -10.67
C LEU A 99 -1.42 -0.74 -11.27
N GLU A 100 -1.07 0.39 -11.88
CA GLU A 100 -1.98 1.35 -12.49
C GLU A 100 -2.32 0.99 -13.94
N GLY A 101 -1.60 0.04 -14.54
CA GLY A 101 -1.80 -0.42 -15.91
C GLY A 101 -0.51 -0.39 -16.75
N PRO A 102 -0.65 -0.52 -18.08
CA PRO A 102 0.49 -0.48 -18.98
C PRO A 102 1.18 0.88 -18.96
N ASN A 103 2.50 0.87 -18.80
CA ASN A 103 3.35 2.04 -18.72
C ASN A 103 4.45 1.95 -19.78
N ARG A 104 4.38 2.82 -20.79
CA ARG A 104 5.32 2.83 -21.92
C ARG A 104 6.63 3.49 -21.52
N TYR A 105 7.72 3.01 -22.08
CA TYR A 105 9.06 3.52 -21.83
C TYR A 105 9.87 3.59 -23.12
N VAL A 106 10.86 4.47 -23.13
CA VAL A 106 11.86 4.58 -24.20
C VAL A 106 13.25 4.20 -23.69
N ARG A 107 14.21 4.07 -24.61
CA ARG A 107 15.60 3.81 -24.25
C ARG A 107 16.11 4.84 -23.23
N GLY A 108 16.71 4.35 -22.15
CA GLY A 108 17.29 5.15 -21.08
C GLY A 108 16.36 5.40 -19.89
N ASP A 109 15.06 5.13 -20.02
CA ASP A 109 14.14 5.20 -18.87
C ASP A 109 14.49 4.15 -17.81
N ALA A 110 14.23 4.50 -16.56
CA ALA A 110 14.43 3.61 -15.43
C ALA A 110 13.23 2.66 -15.27
N LEU A 111 13.50 1.36 -15.33
CA LEU A 111 12.58 0.29 -15.00
C LEU A 111 12.84 -0.11 -13.55
N ILE A 112 11.97 0.32 -12.65
CA ILE A 112 12.17 0.19 -11.21
C ILE A 112 11.39 -0.99 -10.67
N THR A 113 12.02 -1.78 -9.82
CA THR A 113 11.37 -2.78 -8.96
C THR A 113 11.46 -2.32 -7.52
N GLY A 114 10.29 -2.07 -6.91
CA GLY A 114 10.17 -1.64 -5.53
C GLY A 114 10.45 -2.74 -4.52
N SER A 115 10.58 -2.35 -3.26
CA SER A 115 10.84 -3.28 -2.16
C SER A 115 9.72 -4.33 -1.94
N THR A 116 8.53 -4.09 -2.49
CA THR A 116 7.34 -4.96 -2.48
C THR A 116 7.21 -5.82 -3.73
N GLY A 117 8.09 -5.69 -4.72
CA GLY A 117 8.03 -6.39 -6.00
C GLY A 117 7.24 -5.65 -7.08
N ASP A 118 6.54 -4.57 -6.74
CA ASP A 118 5.85 -3.72 -7.71
C ASP A 118 6.86 -3.13 -8.71
N ARG A 119 6.45 -3.03 -9.97
CA ARG A 119 7.30 -2.47 -11.02
C ARG A 119 6.67 -1.23 -11.64
N TRP A 120 7.49 -0.24 -11.98
CA TRP A 120 7.05 0.98 -12.65
C TRP A 120 8.17 1.62 -13.49
N VAL A 121 7.79 2.50 -14.40
CA VAL A 121 8.71 3.27 -15.24
C VAL A 121 8.88 4.67 -14.65
N VAL A 122 10.11 5.17 -14.65
CA VAL A 122 10.43 6.57 -14.42
C VAL A 122 11.32 7.07 -15.56
N SER A 123 10.94 8.18 -16.19
CA SER A 123 11.78 8.82 -17.21
C SER A 123 13.17 9.12 -16.68
N ARG A 124 14.22 9.02 -17.51
CA ARG A 124 15.62 9.21 -17.08
C ARG A 124 15.86 10.49 -16.25
N GLU A 125 15.38 11.63 -16.72
CA GLU A 125 15.54 12.92 -16.03
C GLU A 125 14.94 12.91 -14.61
N ARG A 126 13.70 12.43 -14.47
CA ARG A 126 13.03 12.30 -13.16
C ARG A 126 13.74 11.29 -12.26
N PHE A 127 14.35 10.25 -12.83
CA PHE A 127 15.11 9.28 -12.08
C PHE A 127 16.36 9.91 -11.46
N ASP A 128 17.20 10.57 -12.27
CA ASP A 128 18.44 11.21 -11.84
C ASP A 128 18.18 12.29 -10.76
N ALA A 129 17.04 12.99 -10.88
CA ALA A 129 16.61 13.98 -9.90
C ALA A 129 16.14 13.37 -8.57
N LYS A 130 15.58 12.15 -8.57
CA LYS A 130 14.90 11.55 -7.40
C LYS A 130 15.66 10.43 -6.73
N TYR A 131 16.68 9.86 -7.37
CA TYR A 131 17.38 8.69 -6.87
C TYR A 131 18.88 8.95 -6.76
N VAL A 132 19.50 8.23 -5.84
CA VAL A 132 20.95 8.16 -5.65
C VAL A 132 21.33 6.69 -5.52
N LEU A 133 22.55 6.35 -5.91
CA LEU A 133 23.04 4.98 -5.74
C LEU A 133 23.06 4.61 -4.25
N ALA A 134 22.62 3.39 -3.96
CA ALA A 134 22.67 2.84 -2.61
C ALA A 134 24.06 2.30 -2.26
N ASP A 135 24.83 1.89 -3.28
CA ASP A 135 26.17 1.33 -3.16
C ASP A 135 27.15 2.16 -4.01
N ALA A 136 28.27 2.56 -3.40
CA ALA A 136 29.30 3.38 -4.04
C ALA A 136 30.17 2.58 -5.04
N ALA A 137 30.04 1.25 -5.10
CA ALA A 137 30.81 0.40 -6.01
C ALA A 137 30.32 0.43 -7.48
N VAL A 138 29.15 1.01 -7.75
CA VAL A 138 28.53 1.09 -9.08
C VAL A 138 28.54 2.55 -9.55
N SER A 139 28.72 2.80 -10.86
CA SER A 139 28.61 4.15 -11.42
C SER A 139 27.15 4.57 -11.61
N HIS A 140 26.83 5.84 -11.34
CA HIS A 140 25.46 6.34 -11.46
C HIS A 140 24.99 6.26 -12.93
N GLY A 141 23.82 5.67 -13.17
CA GLY A 141 23.32 5.41 -14.52
C GLY A 141 23.54 3.99 -15.03
N GLU A 142 24.16 3.12 -14.23
CA GLU A 142 24.21 1.68 -14.45
C GLU A 142 23.08 0.96 -13.68
N ALA A 143 22.70 -0.22 -14.16
CA ALA A 143 21.75 -1.07 -13.44
C ALA A 143 22.29 -1.41 -12.04
N GLY A 144 21.39 -1.43 -11.05
CA GLY A 144 21.78 -1.70 -9.68
C GLY A 144 20.80 -1.19 -8.65
N THR A 145 21.30 -1.02 -7.44
CA THR A 145 20.50 -0.68 -6.27
C THR A 145 20.53 0.82 -6.00
N TYR A 146 19.36 1.44 -5.90
CA TYR A 146 19.21 2.88 -5.70
C TYR A 146 18.32 3.18 -4.48
N ARG A 147 18.55 4.33 -3.85
CA ARG A 147 17.69 4.89 -2.81
C ARG A 147 17.02 6.15 -3.32
N ASN A 148 15.81 6.40 -2.87
CA ASN A 148 15.21 7.71 -3.11
C ASN A 148 16.00 8.78 -2.35
N ARG A 149 16.15 9.96 -2.95
CA ARG A 149 16.65 11.13 -2.24
C ARG A 149 15.68 11.46 -1.10
N PRO A 150 16.18 11.73 0.12
CA PRO A 150 15.34 12.17 1.22
C PRO A 150 14.57 13.44 0.85
N ALA A 151 13.25 13.37 0.92
CA ALA A 151 12.36 14.51 0.79
C ALA A 151 11.31 14.42 1.91
N VAL A 152 11.20 15.49 2.70
CA VAL A 152 10.20 15.58 3.75
C VAL A 152 8.84 15.85 3.11
N VAL A 153 7.84 15.07 3.51
CA VAL A 153 6.44 15.22 3.11
C VAL A 153 5.57 15.20 4.35
N LEU A 154 4.39 15.83 4.26
CA LEU A 154 3.41 15.77 5.34
C LEU A 154 2.50 14.58 5.12
N ALA A 155 2.14 13.89 6.20
CA ALA A 155 1.27 12.72 6.15
C ALA A 155 0.30 12.70 7.32
N LYS A 156 -0.91 12.22 7.08
CA LYS A 156 -1.91 11.98 8.12
C LYS A 156 -2.57 10.63 7.89
N GLN A 157 -2.67 9.82 8.94
CA GLN A 157 -3.44 8.58 8.87
C GLN A 157 -4.93 8.89 8.94
N MET A 158 -5.71 8.30 8.05
CA MET A 158 -7.16 8.45 8.03
C MET A 158 -7.80 7.28 8.75
N HIS A 159 -8.82 7.54 9.57
CA HIS A 159 -9.54 6.49 10.32
C HIS A 159 -10.83 6.04 9.65
N GLU A 160 -11.22 6.70 8.55
CA GLU A 160 -12.40 6.40 7.75
C GLU A 160 -12.01 6.34 6.27
N ALA A 161 -12.83 5.70 5.43
CA ALA A 161 -12.62 5.71 3.99
C ALA A 161 -12.79 7.14 3.45
N PHE A 162 -11.95 7.53 2.48
CA PHE A 162 -11.90 8.91 2.03
C PHE A 162 -11.60 9.04 0.53
N THR A 163 -11.96 10.20 -0.01
CA THR A 163 -11.57 10.64 -1.35
C THR A 163 -11.00 12.04 -1.32
N LEU A 164 -10.15 12.35 -2.31
CA LEU A 164 -9.67 13.69 -2.57
C LEU A 164 -9.21 13.83 -4.01
N ALA A 165 -9.26 15.04 -4.56
CA ALA A 165 -8.58 15.33 -5.82
C ALA A 165 -7.06 15.31 -5.60
N ARG A 166 -6.31 14.79 -6.58
CA ARG A 166 -4.83 14.77 -6.54
C ARG A 166 -4.23 16.16 -6.42
N SER A 167 -4.88 17.17 -7.02
CA SER A 167 -4.50 18.57 -6.84
C SER A 167 -5.66 19.43 -6.35
N ALA A 168 -5.36 20.51 -5.64
CA ALA A 168 -6.34 21.52 -5.23
C ALA A 168 -7.10 22.12 -6.43
N ASN A 169 -6.48 22.16 -7.61
CA ASN A 169 -7.09 22.66 -8.84
C ASN A 169 -7.88 21.56 -9.61
N GLY A 170 -8.05 20.37 -9.04
CA GLY A 170 -8.71 19.23 -9.66
C GLY A 170 -7.73 18.15 -10.15
N GLY A 171 -8.22 17.26 -11.00
CA GLY A 171 -7.49 16.09 -11.49
C GLY A 171 -8.08 14.77 -10.98
N ASP A 172 -7.31 13.69 -11.12
CA ASP A 172 -7.76 12.35 -10.74
C ASP A 172 -8.21 12.30 -9.28
N VAL A 173 -9.34 11.63 -9.04
CA VAL A 173 -9.84 11.38 -7.69
C VAL A 173 -9.09 10.20 -7.09
N LEU A 174 -8.34 10.48 -6.04
CA LEU A 174 -7.69 9.47 -5.21
C LEU A 174 -8.70 8.93 -4.19
N ARG A 175 -8.59 7.63 -3.89
CA ARG A 175 -9.44 6.94 -2.93
C ARG A 175 -8.57 6.19 -1.93
N GLY A 176 -8.87 6.32 -0.65
CA GLY A 176 -8.21 5.60 0.43
C GLY A 176 -9.21 4.89 1.32
N ALA A 177 -8.79 3.76 1.90
CA ALA A 177 -9.54 3.07 2.93
C ALA A 177 -9.22 3.63 4.32
N ALA A 178 -10.04 3.27 5.31
CA ALA A 178 -9.69 3.48 6.71
C ALA A 178 -8.34 2.80 7.02
N GLY A 179 -7.44 3.53 7.67
CA GLY A 179 -6.08 3.13 7.97
C GLY A 179 -5.04 3.62 6.97
N ASP A 180 -5.44 4.00 5.75
CA ASP A 180 -4.54 4.54 4.74
C ASP A 180 -4.11 5.98 5.08
N TRP A 181 -3.04 6.42 4.45
CA TRP A 181 -2.42 7.71 4.68
C TRP A 181 -2.74 8.66 3.55
N VAL A 182 -3.20 9.87 3.90
CA VAL A 182 -3.17 11.00 2.98
C VAL A 182 -1.80 11.69 3.10
N MET A 183 -1.22 12.02 1.94
CA MET A 183 0.08 12.66 1.81
C MET A 183 -0.09 14.04 1.19
N GLN A 184 0.73 15.01 1.62
CA GLN A 184 0.87 16.31 0.95
C GLN A 184 2.34 16.52 0.58
N TYR A 185 2.61 16.54 -0.72
CA TYR A 185 3.96 16.69 -1.28
C TYR A 185 4.35 18.17 -1.43
N ALA A 186 3.37 19.02 -1.74
CA ALA A 186 3.45 20.46 -1.82
C ALA A 186 2.07 21.06 -1.52
N PRO A 187 1.93 22.37 -1.28
CA PRO A 187 0.62 23.02 -1.18
C PRO A 187 -0.27 22.68 -2.39
N GLY A 188 -1.39 22.01 -2.14
CA GLY A 188 -2.33 21.60 -3.19
C GLY A 188 -1.89 20.42 -4.05
N ASP A 189 -0.90 19.62 -3.63
CA ASP A 189 -0.46 18.37 -4.30
C ASP A 189 -0.49 17.19 -3.32
N TYR A 190 -1.34 16.21 -3.60
CA TYR A 190 -1.72 15.16 -2.67
C TYR A 190 -1.52 13.74 -3.20
N GLY A 191 -1.34 12.81 -2.27
CA GLY A 191 -1.25 11.37 -2.55
C GLY A 191 -2.01 10.54 -1.54
N VAL A 192 -2.27 9.27 -1.88
CA VAL A 192 -2.77 8.25 -0.96
C VAL A 192 -1.77 7.11 -0.92
N VAL A 193 -1.41 6.66 0.28
CA VAL A 193 -0.51 5.53 0.49
C VAL A 193 -1.18 4.53 1.42
N GLN A 194 -1.24 3.27 0.98
CA GLN A 194 -1.77 2.19 1.79
C GLN A 194 -1.00 2.04 3.11
N ALA A 195 -1.71 1.71 4.20
CA ALA A 195 -1.12 1.57 5.54
C ALA A 195 0.14 0.69 5.55
N ALA A 196 0.07 -0.50 4.92
CA ALA A 196 1.17 -1.45 4.89
C ALA A 196 2.40 -0.91 4.12
N ARG A 197 2.16 -0.21 3.00
CA ARG A 197 3.24 0.44 2.24
C ARG A 197 3.86 1.58 3.03
N PHE A 198 3.03 2.40 3.67
CA PHE A 198 3.50 3.51 4.49
C PHE A 198 4.47 3.03 5.59
N ALA A 199 4.06 2.04 6.38
CA ALA A 199 4.88 1.46 7.43
C ALA A 199 6.21 0.89 6.90
N LYS A 200 6.21 0.32 5.70
CA LYS A 200 7.40 -0.26 5.10
C LYS A 200 8.41 0.79 4.65
N VAL A 201 7.96 1.87 3.99
CA VAL A 201 8.86 2.78 3.24
C VAL A 201 8.92 4.21 3.76
N TYR A 202 8.18 4.58 4.80
CA TYR A 202 8.26 5.93 5.40
C TYR A 202 8.78 5.88 6.84
N ARG A 203 9.54 6.91 7.20
CA ARG A 203 10.07 7.13 8.55
C ARG A 203 9.71 8.53 9.00
N LEU A 204 9.53 8.74 10.31
CA LEU A 204 9.37 10.08 10.85
C LEU A 204 10.61 10.92 10.52
N ALA A 205 10.38 12.14 10.04
CA ALA A 205 11.44 13.11 9.85
C ALA A 205 11.90 13.61 11.23
N SER A 206 13.17 13.44 11.52
CA SER A 206 13.85 14.08 12.66
C SER A 206 13.98 15.59 12.50
#